data_AF-A0AAU2D6Z2-F1
#
_entry.id   AF-A0AAU2D6Z2-F1
#
_cell.length_a   1.000
_cell.length_b   1.000
_cell.length_c   1.000
_cell.angle_alpha   90.00
_cell.angle_beta   90.00
_cell.angle_gamma   90.00
#
_symmetry.space_group_name_H-M   'P 1'
#
loop_
_entity.id
_entity.type
_entity.pdbx_description
1 polymer ?
#
loop_
_entity_poly.entity_id
_entity_poly.type
_entity_poly.pdbx_seq_one_letter_code
_entity_poly.pdbx_strand_id
1 'polypeptide(L)'
;MRQAHVRRRRLDPASTVHTPQAEQPPLLRRIAGWIRPGGRFVATTGHGAWTGTDQNWLGGGAPMWWSHVDAATNRAWITEAGLTVEHEEFLP
;
A
#
# COMPACT_ATOMS: atom_id res chain seq x y z
N MET A 1 -4.07 -35.31 -22.14
CA MET A 1 -5.03 -34.29 -21.67
C MET A 1 -4.64 -33.84 -20.27
N ARG A 2 -4.23 -32.59 -20.09
CA ARG A 2 -4.13 -31.92 -18.79
C ARG A 2 -4.51 -30.46 -18.98
N GLN A 3 -5.74 -30.10 -18.62
CA GLN A 3 -6.12 -28.71 -18.38
C GLN A 3 -5.79 -28.41 -16.91
N ALA A 4 -4.80 -27.55 -16.68
CA ALA A 4 -4.63 -26.90 -15.39
C ALA A 4 -5.39 -25.57 -15.44
N HIS A 5 -6.57 -25.52 -14.84
CA HIS A 5 -7.24 -24.26 -14.52
C HIS A 5 -6.45 -23.57 -13.40
N VAL A 6 -5.67 -22.55 -13.73
CA VAL A 6 -5.11 -21.63 -12.72
C VAL A 6 -5.96 -20.37 -12.74
N ARG A 7 -6.93 -20.27 -11.83
CA ARG A 7 -7.55 -18.99 -11.45
C ARG A 7 -7.04 -18.57 -10.07
N ARG A 8 -6.79 -17.26 -9.91
CA ARG A 8 -6.44 -16.48 -8.68
C ARG A 8 -4.93 -16.41 -8.36
N ARG A 9 -4.38 -15.27 -7.89
CA ARG A 9 -4.87 -14.30 -6.88
C ARG A 9 -4.71 -12.84 -7.36
N ARG A 10 -5.78 -12.05 -7.24
CA ARG A 10 -5.68 -10.60 -7.05
C ARG A 10 -5.30 -10.42 -5.58
N LEU A 11 -4.30 -9.60 -5.25
CA LEU A 11 -4.12 -9.15 -3.87
C LEU A 11 -5.26 -8.16 -3.58
N ASP A 12 -5.93 -8.31 -2.44
CA ASP A 12 -6.88 -7.31 -1.96
C ASP A 12 -6.13 -5.99 -1.71
N PRO A 13 -6.78 -4.83 -1.87
CA PRO A 13 -6.12 -3.54 -1.69
C PRO A 13 -5.51 -3.45 -0.29
N ALA A 14 -4.21 -3.17 -0.23
CA ALA A 14 -3.49 -2.95 1.02
C ALA A 14 -3.45 -1.46 1.34
N SER A 15 -3.69 -1.11 2.60
CA SER A 15 -3.49 0.25 3.11
C SER A 15 -2.19 0.31 3.89
N THR A 16 -1.29 1.23 3.54
CA THR A 16 -0.01 1.41 4.25
C THR A 16 -0.11 2.42 5.40
N VAL A 17 -1.24 3.13 5.51
CA VAL A 17 -1.38 4.29 6.41
C VAL A 17 -1.42 3.92 7.90
N HIS A 18 -1.45 2.64 8.25
CA HIS A 18 -1.40 2.14 9.63
C HIS A 18 -0.11 1.35 9.93
N THR A 19 0.90 1.50 9.07
CA THR A 19 2.23 0.91 9.23
C THR A 19 3.23 2.05 9.51
N PRO A 20 4.11 1.96 10.52
CA PRO A 20 5.14 2.97 10.74
C PRO A 20 5.95 3.26 9.47
N GLN A 21 6.24 4.54 9.19
CA GLN A 21 6.96 4.93 7.96
C GLN A 21 8.26 4.13 7.74
N ALA A 22 9.03 3.86 8.80
CA ALA A 22 10.27 3.07 8.71
C ALA A 22 10.05 1.62 8.25
N GLU A 23 8.85 1.07 8.48
CA GLU A 23 8.49 -0.30 8.10
C GLU A 23 7.86 -0.38 6.70
N GLN A 24 7.44 0.76 6.12
CA GLN A 24 6.80 0.78 4.80
C GLN A 24 7.77 0.36 3.66
N PRO A 25 9.01 0.88 3.55
CA PRO A 25 9.95 0.41 2.52
C PRO A 25 10.27 -1.10 2.57
N PRO A 26 10.64 -1.70 3.72
CA PRO A 26 10.87 -3.15 3.77
C PRO A 26 9.60 -3.95 3.52
N LEU A 27 8.41 -3.45 3.89
CA LEU A 27 7.13 -4.08 3.53
C LEU A 27 6.91 -4.09 2.01
N LEU A 28 7.13 -2.97 1.32
CA LEU A 28 7.00 -2.87 -0.13
C LEU A 28 7.94 -3.87 -0.85
N ARG A 29 9.17 -4.02 -0.38
CA ARG A 29 10.12 -5.03 -0.91
C ARG A 29 9.61 -6.46 -0.74
N ARG A 30 9.00 -6.78 0.40
CA ARG A 30 8.39 -8.10 0.64
C ARG A 30 7.20 -8.33 -0.28
N ILE A 31 6.32 -7.32 -0.43
CA ILE A 31 5.17 -7.37 -1.33
C ILE A 31 5.64 -7.64 -2.76
N ALA A 32 6.67 -6.93 -3.24
CA ALA A 32 7.24 -7.17 -4.57
C ALA A 32 7.66 -8.63 -4.77
N GLY A 33 8.28 -9.25 -3.76
CA GLY A 33 8.65 -10.67 -3.78
C GLY A 33 7.47 -11.66 -3.75
N TRP A 34 6.28 -11.23 -3.34
CA TRP A 34 5.07 -12.09 -3.33
C TRP A 34 4.33 -12.07 -4.67
N ILE A 35 4.55 -11.04 -5.49
CA ILE A 35 3.86 -10.87 -6.77
C ILE A 35 4.45 -11.84 -7.79
N ARG A 36 3.59 -12.67 -8.39
CA ARG A 36 3.98 -13.54 -9.51
C ARG A 36 4.27 -12.70 -10.77
N PRO A 37 5.07 -13.19 -11.73
CA PRO A 37 5.23 -12.52 -13.02
C PRO A 37 3.88 -12.15 -13.66
N GLY A 38 3.72 -10.88 -14.06
CA GLY A 38 2.48 -10.33 -14.61
C GLY A 38 1.38 -10.01 -13.58
N GLY A 39 1.64 -10.24 -12.29
CA GLY A 39 0.74 -9.88 -11.20
C GLY A 39 0.69 -8.36 -10.97
N ARG A 40 -0.38 -7.90 -10.32
CA ARG A 40 -0.59 -6.49 -9.98
C ARG A 40 -0.73 -6.31 -8.48
N PHE A 41 -0.14 -5.23 -7.98
CA PHE A 41 -0.33 -4.72 -6.63
C PHE A 41 -1.16 -3.44 -6.70
N VAL A 42 -2.12 -3.32 -5.79
CA VAL A 42 -2.96 -2.13 -5.63
C VAL A 42 -2.86 -1.72 -4.17
N ALA A 43 -2.54 -0.45 -3.92
CA ALA A 43 -2.48 0.11 -2.58
C ALA A 43 -3.12 1.49 -2.53
N THR A 44 -3.63 1.81 -1.34
CA THR A 44 -4.02 3.16 -0.96
C THR A 44 -2.96 3.71 -0.02
N THR A 45 -2.41 4.88 -0.36
CA THR A 45 -1.38 5.58 0.41
C THR A 45 -1.88 6.96 0.82
N GLY A 46 -1.16 7.61 1.74
CA GLY A 46 -1.37 9.04 2.00
C GLY A 46 -0.94 9.89 0.80
N HIS A 47 -1.52 11.09 0.71
CA HIS A 47 -1.15 12.09 -0.31
C HIS A 47 -0.16 13.14 0.25
N GLY A 48 -0.41 13.65 1.46
CA GLY A 48 0.52 14.50 2.21
C GLY A 48 1.07 13.75 3.42
N ALA A 49 2.28 14.09 3.86
CA ALA A 49 2.91 13.40 4.99
C ALA A 49 2.21 13.73 6.32
N TRP A 50 1.84 12.70 7.07
CA TRP A 50 1.29 12.86 8.42
C TRP A 50 1.54 11.61 9.27
N THR A 51 1.80 11.81 10.56
CA THR A 51 1.82 10.75 11.56
C THR A 51 1.19 11.29 12.83
N GLY A 52 0.23 10.56 13.38
CA GLY A 52 -0.50 11.01 14.55
C GLY A 52 -1.71 10.15 14.88
N THR A 53 -2.41 10.55 15.94
CA THR A 53 -3.63 9.89 16.41
C THR A 53 -4.77 10.91 16.41
N ASP A 54 -5.90 10.56 15.81
CA ASP A 54 -7.19 11.22 16.05
C ASP A 54 -7.85 10.51 17.23
N GLN A 55 -8.06 11.23 18.33
CA GLN A 55 -8.58 10.67 19.58
C GLN A 55 -10.09 10.40 19.51
N ASN A 56 -10.81 10.99 18.56
CA ASN A 56 -12.26 10.85 18.44
C ASN A 56 -12.66 10.58 16.99
N TRP A 57 -12.02 9.57 16.41
CA TRP A 57 -12.20 9.25 15.00
C TRP A 57 -13.66 8.91 14.70
N LEU A 58 -14.21 9.53 13.66
CA LEU A 58 -15.63 9.48 13.26
C LEU A 58 -16.64 9.80 14.39
N GLY A 59 -16.22 10.51 15.44
CA GLY A 59 -17.07 10.80 16.59
C GLY A 59 -17.37 9.58 17.47
N GLY A 60 -16.65 8.47 17.28
CA GLY A 60 -16.89 7.21 17.99
C GLY A 60 -16.21 7.10 19.36
N GLY A 61 -15.47 8.12 19.80
CA GLY A 61 -14.70 8.11 21.05
C GLY A 61 -13.49 7.18 21.06
N ALA A 62 -13.20 6.51 19.95
CA ALA A 62 -12.07 5.60 19.81
C ALA A 62 -10.89 6.29 19.11
N PRO A 63 -9.66 6.11 19.61
CA PRO A 63 -8.48 6.63 18.95
C PRO A 63 -8.20 5.83 17.67
N MET A 64 -7.82 6.54 16.60
CA MET A 64 -7.30 5.95 15.38
C MET A 64 -5.93 6.56 15.11
N TRP A 65 -4.95 5.73 14.74
CA TRP A 65 -3.58 6.17 14.50
C TRP A 65 -3.21 5.99 13.03
N TRP A 66 -2.46 6.93 12.45
CA TRP A 66 -1.95 6.84 11.10
C TRP A 66 -0.47 7.19 11.04
N SER A 67 0.18 6.69 10.00
CA SER A 67 1.51 7.06 9.58
C SER A 67 1.64 6.87 8.08
N HIS A 68 1.87 7.97 7.36
CA HIS A 68 2.05 7.95 5.92
C HIS A 68 2.95 9.10 5.45
N VAL A 69 3.62 8.86 4.32
CA VAL A 69 4.45 9.84 3.62
C VAL A 69 3.66 10.48 2.47
N ASP A 70 4.25 11.52 1.85
CA ASP A 70 3.67 12.15 0.67
C ASP A 70 3.68 11.24 -0.57
N ALA A 71 2.89 11.61 -1.58
CA ALA A 71 2.75 10.84 -2.82
C ALA A 71 4.09 10.64 -3.55
N ALA A 72 4.96 11.66 -3.59
CA ALA A 72 6.25 11.58 -4.27
C ALA A 72 7.18 10.55 -3.60
N THR A 73 7.21 10.53 -2.28
CA THR A 73 7.98 9.58 -1.48
C THR A 73 7.42 8.17 -1.63
N ASN A 74 6.08 8.00 -1.61
CA ASN A 74 5.46 6.70 -1.89
C ASN A 74 5.88 6.16 -3.26
N ARG A 75 5.82 7.00 -4.31
CA ARG A 75 6.23 6.63 -5.67
C ARG A 75 7.70 6.22 -5.74
N ALA A 76 8.58 6.95 -5.05
CA ALA A 76 10.00 6.60 -4.96
C ALA A 76 10.19 5.23 -4.31
N TRP A 77 9.59 4.98 -3.14
CA TRP A 77 9.73 3.71 -2.42
C TRP A 77 9.13 2.52 -3.17
N ILE A 78 8.02 2.70 -3.88
CA ILE A 78 7.43 1.67 -4.75
C ILE A 78 8.41 1.31 -5.87
N THR A 79 9.02 2.31 -6.50
CA THR A 79 10.00 2.12 -7.57
C THR A 79 11.27 1.44 -7.05
N GLU A 80 11.78 1.88 -5.90
CA GLU A 80 12.94 1.27 -5.23
C GLU A 80 12.68 -0.18 -4.77
N ALA A 81 11.43 -0.56 -4.53
CA ALA A 81 11.03 -1.93 -4.25
C ALA A 81 11.00 -2.83 -5.50
N GLY A 82 11.25 -2.29 -6.69
CA GLY A 82 11.25 -3.01 -7.95
C GLY A 82 9.88 -3.12 -8.61
N LEU A 83 8.92 -2.27 -8.23
CA LEU A 83 7.59 -2.20 -8.83
C LEU A 83 7.49 -1.00 -9.78
N THR A 84 6.70 -1.14 -10.84
CA THR A 84 6.38 -0.04 -11.76
C THR A 84 5.01 0.53 -11.44
N VAL A 85 4.90 1.86 -11.36
CA VAL A 85 3.62 2.55 -11.22
C VAL A 85 2.97 2.70 -12.60
N GLU A 86 1.99 1.85 -12.88
CA GLU A 86 1.21 1.85 -14.15
C GLU A 86 0.03 2.82 -14.13
N HIS A 87 -0.52 3.11 -12.94
CA HIS A 87 -1.66 4.00 -12.73
C HIS A 87 -1.61 4.60 -11.31
N GLU A 88 -1.95 5.87 -11.20
CA GLU A 88 -2.07 6.61 -9.95
C GLU A 88 -3.25 7.58 -10.08
N GLU A 89 -4.07 7.67 -9.04
CA GLU A 89 -5.22 8.58 -8.98
C GLU A 89 -5.32 9.17 -7.58
N PHE A 90 -5.46 10.49 -7.51
CA PHE A 90 -5.73 11.18 -6.26
C PHE A 90 -7.25 11.21 -5.99
N LEU A 91 -7.66 10.70 -4.83
CA LEU A 91 -9.04 10.71 -4.37
C LEU A 91 -9.18 11.81 -3.29
N PRO A 92 -9.94 12.90 -3.55
CA PRO A 92 -10.12 14.01 -2.62
C PRO A 92 -11.08 13.69 -1.46
#